data_AF-A0A316P5X0-F1
#
_entry.id   AF-A0A316P5X0-F1
#
_cell.length_a   1.000
_cell.length_b   1.000
_cell.length_c   1.000
_cell.angle_alpha   90.00
_cell.angle_beta   90.00
_cell.angle_gamma   90.00
#
_symmetry.space_group_name_H-M   'P 1'
#
loop_
_entity.id
_entity.type
_entity.pdbx_description
1 polymer ?
#
loop_
_entity_poly.entity_id
_entity_poly.type
_entity_poly.pdbx_seq_one_letter_code
_entity_poly.pdbx_strand_id
1 'polypeptide(L)'
;MKEDIIAANLSSLRSDIQALPQRIAEELNKNATKQSDSSLQIDETKVASLISDAVSTTLQSRLYDDEKYVDKLVSVFTELANMYNTVTANCNKNAETINRNIQLTEKRYAAMMKLMQEKKSKTIEQPPIPQTIKALPRFIFLTYPWYWIKKMYRSKHFRQFLVVCMACALAVSVFLTIFLAYDNAQLRKEICRKCYTLTQ
;
A
#
# COMPACT_ATOMS: atom_id res chain seq x y z
N MET A 1 34.03 17.96 19.38
CA MET A 1 34.14 17.53 20.79
C MET A 1 34.96 16.26 20.98
N LYS A 2 34.66 15.12 20.33
CA LYS A 2 35.52 13.90 20.45
C LYS A 2 36.86 14.04 19.71
N GLU A 3 36.89 14.71 18.56
CA GLU A 3 38.12 14.94 17.78
C GLU A 3 39.10 15.89 18.50
N ASP A 4 38.57 16.89 19.21
CA ASP A 4 39.38 17.85 19.98
C ASP A 4 40.12 17.19 21.15
N ILE A 5 39.50 16.18 21.78
CA ILE A 5 40.09 15.41 22.89
C ILE A 5 41.21 14.49 22.37
N ILE A 6 41.02 13.89 21.19
CA ILE A 6 42.04 13.04 20.56
C ILE A 6 43.25 13.89 20.16
N ALA A 7 43.04 15.07 19.59
CA ALA A 7 44.12 15.99 19.22
C ALA A 7 44.91 16.50 20.44
N ALA A 8 44.23 16.81 21.55
CA ALA A 8 44.86 17.22 22.80
C ALA A 8 45.71 16.11 23.45
N ASN A 9 45.23 14.86 23.41
CA ASN A 9 46.00 13.73 23.95
C ASN A 9 47.24 13.42 23.09
N LEU A 10 47.14 13.59 21.77
CA LEU A 10 48.26 13.35 20.85
C LEU A 10 49.35 14.42 20.97
N SER A 11 48.97 15.68 21.22
CA SER A 11 49.91 16.77 21.46
C SER A 11 50.61 16.64 22.82
N SER A 12 49.89 16.24 23.87
CA SER A 12 50.47 15.95 25.19
C SER A 12 51.48 14.81 25.15
N LEU A 13 51.15 13.72 24.44
CA LEU A 13 52.06 12.57 24.29
C LEU A 13 53.35 12.98 23.55
N ARG A 14 53.23 13.88 22.55
CA ARG A 14 54.39 14.40 21.82
C ARG A 14 55.29 15.26 22.69
N SER A 15 54.75 16.09 23.58
CA SER A 15 55.58 16.87 24.50
C SER A 15 56.31 15.99 25.51
N ASP A 16 55.65 14.94 26.01
CA ASP A 16 56.27 14.02 26.97
C ASP A 16 57.43 13.22 26.33
N ILE A 17 57.27 12.80 25.08
CA ILE A 17 58.34 12.14 24.30
C ILE A 17 59.51 13.10 24.06
N GLN A 18 59.25 14.38 23.79
CA GLN A 18 60.31 15.39 23.61
C GLN A 18 61.02 15.78 24.91
N ALA A 19 60.34 15.69 26.06
CA ALA A 19 60.91 15.97 27.37
C ALA A 19 61.63 14.77 28.01
N LEU A 20 61.37 13.56 27.51
CA LEU A 20 61.98 12.31 27.99
C LEU A 20 63.52 12.32 28.00
N PRO A 21 64.23 12.83 26.96
CA PRO A 21 65.69 12.85 26.94
C PRO A 21 66.28 13.74 28.04
N GLN A 22 65.62 14.87 28.33
CA GLN A 22 66.05 15.79 29.39
C GLN A 22 65.80 15.19 30.77
N ARG A 23 64.66 14.51 30.97
CA ARG A 23 64.39 13.79 32.22
C ARG A 23 65.33 12.61 32.44
N ILE A 24 65.68 11.88 31.39
CA ILE A 24 66.68 10.80 31.46
C ILE A 24 68.05 11.37 31.81
N ALA A 25 68.44 12.51 31.21
CA ALA A 25 69.70 13.19 31.54
C ALA A 25 69.73 13.72 32.98
N GLU A 26 68.62 14.30 33.48
CA GLU A 26 68.50 14.74 34.87
C GLU A 26 68.57 13.57 35.85
N GLU A 27 67.87 12.46 35.61
CA GLU A 27 67.93 11.27 36.46
C GLU A 27 69.31 10.58 36.42
N LEU A 28 69.98 10.56 35.26
CA LEU A 28 71.37 10.08 35.17
C LEU A 28 72.32 10.94 36.01
N ASN A 29 72.16 12.26 35.97
CA ASN A 29 73.01 13.19 36.73
C ASN A 29 72.73 13.10 38.24
N LYS A 30 71.46 12.90 38.61
CA LYS A 30 71.02 12.69 40.00
C LYS A 30 71.53 11.37 40.57
N ASN A 31 71.60 10.31 39.75
CA ASN A 31 72.20 9.03 40.14
C ASN A 31 73.72 9.09 40.22
N ALA A 32 74.39 9.81 39.31
CA ALA A 32 75.84 10.07 39.39
C ALA A 32 76.21 10.84 40.67
N THR A 33 75.35 11.76 41.13
CA THR A 33 75.56 12.51 42.38
C THR A 33 75.29 11.67 43.64
N LYS A 34 74.43 10.64 43.56
CA LYS A 34 74.14 9.72 44.68
C LYS A 34 75.13 8.56 44.80
N GLN A 35 75.92 8.29 43.77
CA GLN A 35 76.89 7.19 43.73
C GLN A 35 78.30 7.60 44.21
N SER A 36 78.42 8.74 44.93
CA SER A 36 79.66 9.04 45.66
C SER A 36 79.82 8.24 46.96
N ASP A 37 78.81 7.47 47.36
CA ASP A 37 78.90 6.57 48.50
C ASP A 37 78.28 5.20 48.17
N SER A 38 79.11 4.15 48.32
CA SER A 38 78.86 2.72 48.12
C SER A 38 79.01 2.16 46.69
N SER A 39 80.08 1.37 46.54
CA SER A 39 80.32 0.45 45.44
C SER A 39 79.32 -0.72 45.50
N LEU A 40 78.22 -0.63 44.76
CA LEU A 40 77.37 -1.78 44.48
C LEU A 40 77.75 -2.33 43.10
N GLN A 41 78.37 -3.51 43.05
CA GLN A 41 78.53 -4.24 41.80
C GLN A 41 77.13 -4.65 41.34
N ILE A 42 76.61 -3.97 40.32
CA ILE A 42 75.34 -4.30 39.68
C ILE A 42 75.59 -5.55 38.83
N ASP A 43 75.00 -6.67 39.23
CA ASP A 43 75.01 -7.90 38.44
C ASP A 43 74.15 -7.69 37.18
N GLU A 44 74.81 -7.33 36.08
CA GLU A 44 74.19 -7.04 34.79
C GLU A 44 73.33 -8.20 34.28
N THR A 45 73.67 -9.45 34.63
CA THR A 45 72.88 -10.62 34.21
C THR A 45 71.53 -10.69 34.92
N LYS A 46 71.50 -10.34 36.21
CA LYS A 46 70.27 -10.26 37.00
C LYS A 46 69.38 -9.10 36.53
N VAL A 47 69.97 -7.95 36.22
CA VAL A 47 69.24 -6.79 35.68
C VAL A 47 68.66 -7.11 34.30
N ALA A 48 69.41 -7.74 33.42
CA ALA A 48 68.93 -8.16 32.10
C ALA A 48 67.76 -9.15 32.20
N SER A 49 67.81 -10.10 33.13
CA SER A 49 66.71 -11.05 33.35
C SER A 49 65.42 -10.38 33.82
N LEU A 50 65.51 -9.41 34.74
CA LEU A 50 64.35 -8.66 35.25
C LEU A 50 63.74 -7.75 34.19
N ILE A 51 64.57 -7.13 33.34
CA ILE A 51 64.08 -6.32 32.21
C ILE A 51 63.38 -7.22 31.19
N SER A 52 63.94 -8.39 30.87
CA SER A 52 63.33 -9.34 29.95
C SER A 52 61.97 -9.83 30.44
N ASP A 53 61.85 -10.18 31.72
CA ASP A 53 60.59 -10.62 32.34
C ASP A 53 59.54 -9.50 32.37
N ALA A 54 59.94 -8.29 32.76
CA ALA A 54 59.06 -7.13 32.79
C ALA A 54 58.55 -6.76 31.39
N VAL A 55 59.41 -6.81 30.38
CA VAL A 55 59.04 -6.53 28.98
C VAL A 55 58.12 -7.63 28.43
N SER A 56 58.42 -8.91 28.69
CA SER A 56 57.61 -10.03 28.20
C SER A 56 56.20 -10.01 28.80
N THR A 57 56.08 -9.84 30.12
CA THR A 57 54.78 -9.74 30.81
C THR A 57 53.96 -8.51 30.37
N THR A 58 54.63 -7.38 30.14
CA THR A 58 53.97 -6.16 29.64
C THR A 58 53.48 -6.34 28.19
N LEU A 59 54.28 -6.94 27.32
CA LEU A 59 53.86 -7.24 25.95
C LEU A 59 52.68 -8.22 25.92
N GLN A 60 52.72 -9.27 26.73
CA GLN A 60 51.68 -10.29 26.76
C GLN A 60 50.33 -9.74 27.26
N SER A 61 50.34 -8.86 28.27
CA SER A 61 49.11 -8.20 28.74
C SER A 61 48.52 -7.24 27.71
N ARG A 62 49.36 -6.48 26.99
CA ARG A 62 48.93 -5.60 25.89
C ARG A 62 48.32 -6.38 24.73
N LEU A 63 48.99 -7.46 24.29
CA LEU A 63 48.50 -8.35 23.24
C LEU A 63 47.15 -8.98 23.60
N TYR A 64 46.97 -9.41 24.86
CA TYR A 64 45.71 -9.97 25.34
C TYR A 64 44.55 -8.96 25.36
N ASP A 65 44.83 -7.72 25.79
CA ASP A 65 43.82 -6.65 25.76
C ASP A 65 43.44 -6.26 24.33
N ASP A 66 44.41 -6.23 23.41
CA ASP A 66 44.18 -5.93 21.99
C ASP A 66 43.36 -7.04 21.30
N GLU A 67 43.67 -8.32 21.56
CA GLU A 67 42.90 -9.46 21.04
C GLU A 67 41.43 -9.39 21.49
N LYS A 68 41.20 -9.13 22.78
CA LYS A 68 39.85 -8.95 23.34
C LYS A 68 39.12 -7.73 22.75
N TYR A 69 39.84 -6.65 22.44
CA TYR A 69 39.28 -5.48 21.80
C TYR A 69 38.85 -5.79 20.35
N VAL A 70 39.69 -6.51 19.59
CA VAL A 70 39.41 -6.96 18.23
C VAL A 70 38.20 -7.89 18.20
N ASP A 71 38.11 -8.87 19.11
CA ASP A 71 36.96 -9.77 19.21
C ASP A 71 35.65 -9.01 19.47
N LYS A 72 35.69 -8.01 20.35
CA LYS A 72 34.53 -7.15 20.60
C LYS A 72 34.14 -6.36 19.35
N LEU A 73 35.12 -5.87 18.59
CA LEU A 73 34.88 -5.15 17.34
C LEU A 73 34.23 -6.05 16.30
N VAL A 74 34.76 -7.27 16.10
CA VAL A 74 34.23 -8.28 15.19
C VAL A 74 32.82 -8.68 15.57
N SER A 75 32.54 -8.86 16.86
CA SER A 75 31.19 -9.15 17.36
C SER A 75 30.19 -8.04 17.00
N VAL A 76 30.55 -6.77 17.22
CA VAL A 76 29.68 -5.63 16.89
C VAL A 76 29.44 -5.54 15.38
N PHE A 77 30.47 -5.73 14.55
CA PHE A 77 30.30 -5.74 13.09
C PHE A 77 29.44 -6.91 12.61
N THR A 78 29.57 -8.07 13.23
CA THR A 78 28.74 -9.25 12.92
C THR A 78 27.27 -9.00 13.28
N GLU A 79 27.01 -8.40 14.45
CA GLU A 79 25.65 -8.03 14.87
C GLU A 79 25.05 -6.97 13.94
N LEU A 80 25.83 -5.98 13.55
CA LEU A 80 25.41 -4.96 12.57
C LEU A 80 25.09 -5.57 11.21
N ALA A 81 25.91 -6.51 10.72
CA ALA A 81 25.66 -7.21 9.47
C ALA A 81 24.38 -8.05 9.53
N ASN A 82 24.14 -8.76 10.63
CA ASN A 82 22.92 -9.54 10.83
C ASN A 82 21.67 -8.65 10.88
N MET A 83 21.77 -7.50 11.54
CA MET A 83 20.69 -6.51 11.59
C MET A 83 20.40 -5.96 10.19
N TYR A 84 21.44 -5.58 9.44
CA TYR A 84 21.31 -5.08 8.07
C TYR A 84 20.64 -6.11 7.15
N ASN A 85 21.06 -7.38 7.23
CA ASN A 85 20.46 -8.47 6.45
C ASN A 85 18.98 -8.66 6.78
N THR A 86 18.62 -8.59 8.07
CA THR A 86 17.23 -8.71 8.53
C THR A 86 16.36 -7.56 8.03
N VAL A 87 16.85 -6.32 8.12
CA VAL A 87 16.14 -5.14 7.62
C VAL A 87 15.95 -5.22 6.11
N THR A 88 16.98 -5.61 5.38
CA THR A 88 16.93 -5.78 3.91
C THR A 88 15.90 -6.84 3.51
N ALA A 89 15.91 -8.00 4.17
CA ALA A 89 14.94 -9.07 3.91
C ALA A 89 13.49 -8.64 4.19
N ASN A 90 13.26 -7.90 5.28
CA ASN A 90 11.93 -7.37 5.61
C ASN A 90 11.49 -6.29 4.62
N CYS A 91 12.39 -5.41 4.18
CA CYS A 91 12.11 -4.41 3.16
C CYS A 91 11.67 -5.06 1.85
N ASN A 92 12.39 -6.09 1.39
CA ASN A 92 12.05 -6.83 0.18
C ASN A 92 10.67 -7.50 0.28
N LYS A 93 10.37 -8.16 1.41
CA LYS A 93 9.03 -8.76 1.64
C LYS A 93 7.92 -7.71 1.62
N ASN A 94 8.16 -6.55 2.22
CA ASN A 94 7.18 -5.46 2.23
C ASN A 94 6.97 -4.89 0.83
N ALA A 95 8.05 -4.67 0.07
CA ALA A 95 7.98 -4.20 -1.31
C ALA A 95 7.17 -5.15 -2.21
N GLU A 96 7.39 -6.46 -2.09
CA GLU A 96 6.58 -7.45 -2.82
C GLU A 96 5.10 -7.39 -2.43
N THR A 97 4.80 -7.23 -1.13
CA THR A 97 3.43 -7.16 -0.62
C THR A 97 2.71 -5.92 -1.15
N ILE A 98 3.38 -4.77 -1.15
CA ILE A 98 2.88 -3.52 -1.72
C ILE A 98 2.61 -3.70 -3.21
N ASN A 99 3.54 -4.29 -3.97
CA ASN A 99 3.36 -4.53 -5.40
C ASN A 99 2.14 -5.43 -5.70
N ARG A 100 1.95 -6.52 -4.94
CA ARG A 100 0.77 -7.38 -5.07
C ARG A 100 -0.52 -6.62 -4.79
N ASN A 101 -0.53 -5.77 -3.76
CA ASN A 101 -1.70 -4.95 -3.41
C ASN A 101 -2.03 -3.90 -4.48
N ILE A 102 -1.00 -3.28 -5.08
CA ILE A 102 -1.17 -2.34 -6.20
C ILE A 102 -1.82 -3.07 -7.39
N GLN A 103 -1.29 -4.22 -7.81
CA GLN A 103 -1.86 -4.99 -8.93
C GLN A 103 -3.30 -5.42 -8.67
N LEU A 104 -3.61 -5.82 -7.43
CA LEU A 104 -4.96 -6.21 -7.05
C LEU A 104 -5.92 -5.01 -7.08
N THR A 105 -5.44 -3.84 -6.67
CA THR A 105 -6.17 -2.58 -6.73
C THR A 105 -6.43 -2.15 -8.17
N GLU A 106 -5.43 -2.23 -9.05
CA GLU A 106 -5.58 -1.99 -10.50
C GLU A 106 -6.62 -2.92 -11.13
N LYS A 107 -6.59 -4.21 -10.81
CA LYS A 107 -7.61 -5.18 -11.28
C LYS A 107 -9.01 -4.81 -10.82
N ARG A 108 -9.17 -4.37 -9.56
CA ARG A 108 -10.46 -3.89 -9.03
C ARG A 108 -10.94 -2.63 -9.74
N TYR A 109 -10.07 -1.65 -9.97
CA TYR A 109 -10.40 -0.45 -10.72
C TYR A 109 -10.77 -0.76 -12.17
N ALA A 110 -10.05 -1.65 -12.85
CA ALA A 110 -10.39 -2.09 -14.20
C ALA A 110 -11.75 -2.79 -14.27
N ALA A 111 -12.08 -3.64 -13.30
CA ALA A 111 -13.40 -4.27 -13.20
C ALA A 111 -14.50 -3.24 -12.95
N MET A 112 -14.28 -2.30 -12.02
CA MET A 112 -15.20 -1.19 -11.74
C MET A 112 -15.45 -0.34 -12.99
N MET A 113 -14.40 -0.02 -13.75
CA MET A 113 -14.50 0.74 -15.00
C MET A 113 -15.31 -0.01 -16.07
N LYS A 114 -15.09 -1.33 -16.24
CA LYS A 114 -15.91 -2.14 -17.14
C LYS A 114 -17.38 -2.14 -16.73
N LEU A 115 -17.67 -2.30 -15.43
CA LEU A 115 -19.05 -2.24 -14.92
C LEU A 115 -19.68 -0.85 -15.12
N MET A 116 -18.92 0.23 -14.90
CA MET A 116 -19.40 1.58 -15.18
C MET A 116 -19.64 1.82 -16.67
N GLN A 117 -18.77 1.33 -17.54
CA GLN A 117 -18.93 1.44 -19.00
C GLN A 117 -20.13 0.65 -19.47
N GLU A 118 -20.33 -0.57 -18.96
CA GLU A 118 -21.52 -1.36 -19.23
C GLU A 118 -22.77 -0.62 -18.71
N LYS A 119 -22.73 -0.08 -17.50
CA LYS A 119 -23.84 0.72 -16.95
C LYS A 119 -24.11 1.97 -17.80
N LYS A 120 -23.09 2.70 -18.26
CA LYS A 120 -23.23 3.86 -19.15
C LYS A 120 -23.84 3.47 -20.50
N SER A 121 -23.33 2.40 -21.14
CA SER A 121 -23.91 1.89 -22.40
C SER A 121 -25.36 1.40 -22.24
N LYS A 122 -25.74 0.99 -21.02
CA LYS A 122 -27.11 0.59 -20.66
C LYS A 122 -27.95 1.75 -20.10
N THR A 123 -27.39 2.92 -19.87
CA THR A 123 -28.12 4.09 -19.37
C THR A 123 -28.60 4.89 -20.57
N ILE A 124 -29.92 4.93 -20.76
CA ILE A 124 -30.53 5.86 -21.72
C ILE A 124 -30.31 7.25 -21.12
N GLU A 125 -29.52 8.08 -21.79
CA GLU A 125 -29.25 9.44 -21.32
C GLU A 125 -30.56 10.23 -21.21
N GLN A 126 -30.70 10.94 -20.09
CA GLN A 126 -31.87 11.76 -19.84
C GLN A 126 -31.90 12.87 -20.90
N PRO A 127 -33.04 13.10 -21.57
CA PRO A 127 -33.12 14.14 -22.58
C PRO A 127 -32.83 15.50 -21.94
N PRO A 128 -31.99 16.35 -22.57
CA PRO A 128 -31.60 17.62 -22.00
C PRO A 128 -32.85 18.50 -21.77
N ILE A 129 -32.92 19.11 -20.59
CA ILE A 129 -34.04 19.96 -20.21
C ILE A 129 -34.03 21.21 -21.11
N PRO A 130 -35.13 21.51 -21.83
CA PRO A 130 -35.17 22.67 -22.70
C PRO A 130 -35.12 23.95 -21.87
N GLN A 131 -34.26 24.90 -22.27
CA GLN A 131 -34.09 26.18 -21.60
C GLN A 131 -35.19 27.20 -21.94
N THR A 132 -36.11 26.89 -22.86
CA THR A 132 -37.14 27.81 -23.36
C THR A 132 -38.56 27.38 -23.00
N ILE A 133 -39.35 28.32 -22.48
CA ILE A 133 -40.75 28.11 -22.03
C ILE A 133 -41.65 27.63 -23.19
N LYS A 134 -41.35 28.04 -24.43
CA LYS A 134 -42.11 27.61 -25.63
C LYS A 134 -41.89 26.14 -25.99
N ALA A 135 -40.76 25.54 -25.59
CA ALA A 135 -40.44 24.14 -25.86
C ALA A 135 -40.87 23.20 -24.73
N LEU A 136 -41.22 23.74 -23.55
CA LEU A 136 -41.68 22.97 -22.38
C LEU A 136 -42.91 22.08 -22.67
N PRO A 137 -44.01 22.57 -23.26
CA PRO A 137 -45.19 21.73 -23.47
C PRO A 137 -44.88 20.54 -24.39
N ARG A 138 -44.12 20.76 -25.48
CA ARG A 138 -43.67 19.69 -26.37
C ARG A 138 -42.79 18.67 -25.65
N PHE A 139 -41.92 19.13 -24.75
CA PHE A 139 -41.08 18.25 -23.95
C PHE A 139 -41.87 17.41 -22.95
N ILE A 140 -42.85 18.01 -22.25
CA ILE A 140 -43.66 17.33 -21.24
C ILE A 140 -44.62 16.31 -21.85
N PHE A 141 -45.22 16.61 -23.01
CA PHE A 141 -46.23 15.73 -23.60
C PHE A 141 -45.66 14.73 -24.62
N LEU A 142 -44.53 15.02 -25.27
CA LEU A 142 -43.98 14.17 -26.31
C LEU A 142 -42.66 13.52 -25.87
N THR A 143 -41.66 14.33 -25.55
CA THR A 143 -40.30 13.85 -25.30
C THR A 143 -40.20 13.05 -24.00
N TYR A 144 -40.86 13.53 -22.94
CA TYR A 144 -40.82 12.94 -21.61
C TYR A 144 -41.57 11.60 -21.54
N PRO A 145 -42.83 11.47 -22.02
CA PRO A 145 -43.52 10.19 -22.03
C PRO A 145 -42.81 9.19 -22.96
N TRP A 146 -42.30 9.63 -24.11
CA TRP A 146 -41.55 8.77 -25.02
C TRP A 146 -40.25 8.22 -24.40
N TYR A 147 -39.50 9.05 -23.67
CA TYR A 147 -38.33 8.60 -22.92
C TYR A 147 -38.69 7.54 -21.87
N TRP A 148 -39.78 7.75 -21.12
CA TRP A 148 -40.27 6.79 -20.13
C TRP A 148 -40.75 5.49 -20.77
N ILE A 149 -41.47 5.55 -21.89
CA ILE A 149 -41.88 4.36 -22.65
C ILE A 149 -40.65 3.58 -23.11
N LYS A 150 -39.66 4.23 -23.73
CA LYS A 150 -38.41 3.58 -24.18
C LYS A 150 -37.63 2.95 -23.02
N LYS A 151 -37.62 3.61 -21.87
CA LYS A 151 -37.00 3.10 -20.63
C LYS A 151 -37.77 1.91 -20.05
N MET A 152 -39.10 1.96 -20.02
CA MET A 152 -39.93 0.87 -19.50
C MET A 152 -39.90 -0.37 -20.40
N TYR A 153 -39.87 -0.21 -21.73
CA TYR A 153 -39.78 -1.32 -22.68
C TYR A 153 -38.50 -2.15 -22.58
N ARG A 154 -37.44 -1.60 -21.95
CA ARG A 154 -36.21 -2.33 -21.65
C ARG A 154 -36.40 -3.38 -20.53
N SER A 155 -37.38 -3.17 -19.65
CA SER A 155 -37.66 -4.10 -18.56
C SER A 155 -38.40 -5.34 -19.09
N LYS A 156 -37.85 -6.52 -18.81
CA LYS A 156 -38.44 -7.80 -19.22
C LYS A 156 -39.87 -7.97 -18.69
N HIS A 157 -40.10 -7.54 -17.45
CA HIS A 157 -41.40 -7.68 -16.77
C HIS A 157 -42.46 -6.76 -17.39
N PHE A 158 -42.11 -5.52 -17.73
CA PHE A 158 -43.05 -4.59 -18.34
C PHE A 158 -43.46 -5.03 -19.75
N ARG A 159 -42.51 -5.58 -20.52
CA ARG A 159 -42.83 -6.16 -21.84
C ARG A 159 -43.80 -7.33 -21.73
N GLN A 160 -43.59 -8.22 -20.76
CA GLN A 160 -44.52 -9.33 -20.52
C GLN A 160 -45.91 -8.81 -20.11
N PHE A 161 -45.97 -7.83 -19.22
CA PHE A 161 -47.22 -7.19 -18.83
C PHE A 161 -47.97 -6.61 -20.04
N LEU A 162 -47.28 -5.90 -20.94
CA LEU A 162 -47.91 -5.36 -22.16
C LEU A 162 -48.48 -6.44 -23.07
N VAL A 163 -47.77 -7.56 -23.24
CA VAL A 163 -48.26 -8.70 -24.03
C VAL A 163 -49.53 -9.28 -23.40
N VAL A 164 -49.57 -9.42 -22.07
CA VAL A 164 -50.77 -9.86 -21.35
C VAL A 164 -51.92 -8.86 -21.56
N CYS A 165 -51.67 -7.55 -21.42
CA CYS A 165 -52.69 -6.54 -21.68
C CYS A 165 -53.24 -6.60 -23.11
N MET A 166 -52.38 -6.77 -24.11
CA MET A 166 -52.82 -6.92 -25.51
C MET A 166 -53.64 -8.19 -25.72
N ALA A 167 -53.24 -9.31 -25.12
CA ALA A 167 -54.01 -10.55 -25.17
C ALA A 167 -55.38 -10.40 -24.50
N CYS A 168 -55.46 -9.72 -23.35
CA CYS A 168 -56.72 -9.41 -22.68
C CYS A 168 -57.61 -8.51 -23.54
N ALA A 169 -57.04 -7.47 -24.17
CA ALA A 169 -57.80 -6.57 -25.03
C ALA A 169 -58.38 -7.32 -26.25
N LEU A 170 -57.59 -8.22 -26.84
CA LEU A 170 -58.06 -9.10 -27.92
C LEU A 170 -59.18 -10.03 -27.45
N ALA A 171 -59.04 -10.66 -26.28
CA ALA A 171 -60.07 -11.53 -25.73
C ALA A 171 -61.39 -10.79 -25.49
N VAL A 172 -61.33 -9.59 -24.90
CA VAL A 172 -62.50 -8.73 -24.67
C VAL A 172 -63.14 -8.32 -26.01
N SER A 173 -62.33 -7.95 -27.01
CA SER A 173 -62.82 -7.59 -28.33
C SER A 173 -63.58 -8.73 -29.02
N VAL A 174 -63.04 -9.96 -28.98
CA VAL A 174 -63.71 -11.15 -29.53
C VAL A 174 -65.00 -11.46 -28.78
N PHE A 175 -64.97 -11.42 -27.44
CA PHE A 175 -66.16 -11.65 -26.62
C PHE A 175 -67.28 -10.66 -26.93
N LEU A 176 -66.97 -9.36 -27.00
CA LEU A 176 -67.92 -8.32 -27.38
C LEU A 176 -68.49 -8.56 -28.78
N THR A 177 -67.66 -8.98 -29.73
CA THR A 177 -68.09 -9.26 -31.10
C THR A 177 -69.07 -10.44 -31.15
N ILE A 178 -68.81 -11.52 -30.40
CA ILE A 178 -69.72 -12.67 -30.30
C ILE A 178 -71.04 -12.24 -29.65
N PHE A 179 -70.98 -11.46 -28.57
CA PHE A 179 -72.16 -10.97 -27.88
C PHE A 179 -73.04 -10.11 -28.81
N LEU A 180 -72.44 -9.17 -29.53
CA LEU A 180 -73.13 -8.35 -30.53
C LEU A 180 -73.73 -9.20 -31.66
N ALA A 181 -73.02 -10.21 -32.15
CA ALA A 181 -73.54 -11.11 -33.19
C ALA A 181 -74.72 -11.95 -32.68
N TYR A 182 -74.66 -12.43 -31.44
CA TYR A 182 -75.73 -13.19 -30.80
C TYR A 182 -76.99 -12.33 -30.61
N ASP A 183 -76.83 -11.12 -30.07
CA ASP A 183 -77.94 -10.18 -29.86
C ASP A 183 -78.60 -9.80 -31.19
N ASN A 184 -77.80 -9.52 -32.22
CA ASN A 184 -78.30 -9.26 -33.57
C ASN A 184 -79.08 -10.44 -34.16
N ALA A 185 -78.65 -11.68 -33.92
CA ALA A 185 -79.36 -12.87 -34.38
C ALA A 185 -80.67 -13.10 -33.61
N GLN A 186 -80.69 -12.83 -32.31
CA GLN A 186 -81.89 -12.92 -31.49
C GLN A 186 -82.93 -11.87 -31.88
N LEU A 187 -82.51 -10.61 -32.06
CA LEU A 187 -83.36 -9.52 -32.56
C LEU A 187 -83.98 -9.88 -33.92
N ARG A 188 -83.21 -10.45 -34.86
CA ARG A 188 -83.74 -10.92 -36.14
C ARG A 188 -84.81 -11.99 -35.98
N LYS A 189 -84.62 -12.96 -35.07
CA LYS A 189 -85.62 -14.00 -34.78
C LYS A 189 -86.90 -13.41 -34.21
N GLU A 190 -86.79 -12.43 -33.30
CA GLU A 190 -87.96 -11.76 -32.71
C GLU A 190 -88.71 -10.90 -33.72
N ILE A 191 -88.01 -10.16 -34.58
CA ILE A 191 -88.61 -9.38 -35.67
C ILE A 191 -89.32 -10.31 -36.65
N CYS A 192 -88.67 -11.38 -37.11
CA CYS A 192 -89.31 -12.36 -37.99
C CYS A 192 -90.58 -12.96 -37.35
N ARG A 193 -90.51 -13.35 -36.07
CA ARG A 193 -91.67 -13.88 -35.35
C ARG A 193 -92.83 -12.87 -35.31
N LYS A 194 -92.54 -11.59 -35.01
CA LYS A 194 -93.56 -10.52 -35.00
C LYS A 194 -94.15 -10.26 -36.38
N CYS A 195 -93.35 -10.31 -37.45
CA CYS A 195 -93.86 -10.19 -38.82
C CYS A 195 -94.84 -11.33 -39.15
N TYR A 196 -94.50 -12.58 -38.85
CA TYR A 196 -95.41 -13.72 -39.10
C TYR A 196 -96.75 -13.58 -38.36
N THR A 197 -96.75 -13.10 -37.10
CA THR A 197 -97.99 -12.91 -36.33
C THR A 197 -98.84 -11.71 -36.79
N LEU A 198 -98.27 -10.74 -37.52
CA LEU A 198 -98.99 -9.58 -38.05
C LEU A 198 -99.53 -9.79 -39.48
N THR A 199 -99.13 -10.88 -40.14
CA THR A 199 -99.55 -11.21 -41.51
C THR A 199 -100.70 -12.23 -41.55
N GLN A 200 -101.14 -12.71 -40.38
CA GLN A 200 -102.26 -13.64 -40.19
C GLN A 200 -103.43 -12.89 -39.57
#